data_AF-A0A7V7D4K0-F1
#
_entry.id   AF-A0A7V7D4K0-F1
#
_cell.length_a   1.000
_cell.length_b   1.000
_cell.length_c   1.000
_cell.angle_alpha   90.00
_cell.angle_beta   90.00
_cell.angle_gamma   90.00
#
_symmetry.space_group_name_H-M   'P 1'
#
loop_
_entity.id
_entity.type
_entity.pdbx_description
1 polymer ?
#
loop_
_entity_poly.entity_id
_entity_poly.type
_entity_poly.pdbx_seq_one_letter_code
_entity_poly.pdbx_strand_id
1 'polypeptide(L)'
;MNETKMLLNAYYEALHDRVQADKELLTTKIEKLLHAELANRGFGNFDQEKYDAYRDACLAFVDERAEMYNPIGIQYTYDRAGRGQAFELELQLNFYDSRGEFEALVKAVQSKTESRMAEQGLQQLADELIEDVGAFPDKSIILAYEAEPALGKLPDYIVARSIEEIIISK
;
A
#
# COMPACT_ATOMS: atom_id res chain seq x y z
N MET A 1 -15.11 -3.93 21.29
CA MET A 1 -14.02 -3.81 20.30
C MET A 1 -14.12 -5.05 19.43
N ASN A 2 -14.44 -4.90 18.14
CA ASN A 2 -14.71 -6.02 17.23
C ASN A 2 -13.40 -6.73 16.86
N GLU A 3 -13.34 -8.06 16.88
CA GLU A 3 -12.17 -8.87 16.50
C GLU A 3 -11.64 -8.48 15.12
N THR A 4 -12.53 -8.20 14.17
CA THR A 4 -12.20 -7.68 12.83
C THR A 4 -11.37 -6.40 12.90
N LYS A 5 -11.68 -5.48 13.82
CA LYS A 5 -10.94 -4.23 13.99
C LYS A 5 -9.56 -4.47 14.59
N MET A 6 -9.43 -5.44 15.49
CA MET A 6 -8.13 -5.80 16.07
C MET A 6 -7.20 -6.39 15.02
N LEU A 7 -7.71 -7.31 14.21
CA LEU A 7 -6.91 -7.92 13.14
C LEU A 7 -6.55 -6.92 12.04
N LEU A 8 -7.47 -6.02 11.67
CA LEU A 8 -7.18 -4.96 10.71
C LEU A 8 -6.11 -3.99 11.24
N ASN A 9 -6.15 -3.63 12.52
CA ASN A 9 -5.10 -2.81 13.13
C ASN A 9 -3.74 -3.51 13.12
N ALA A 10 -3.69 -4.79 13.48
CA ALA A 10 -2.46 -5.58 13.45
C ALA A 10 -1.89 -5.73 12.03
N TYR A 11 -2.76 -5.85 11.02
CA TYR A 11 -2.38 -5.83 9.60
C TYR A 11 -1.67 -4.51 9.23
N TYR A 12 -2.25 -3.36 9.57
CA TYR A 12 -1.64 -2.07 9.27
C TYR A 12 -0.35 -1.82 10.08
N GLU A 13 -0.32 -2.23 11.35
CA GLU A 13 0.88 -2.17 12.19
C GLU A 13 2.02 -3.01 11.59
N ALA A 14 1.72 -4.24 11.15
CA ALA A 14 2.70 -5.11 10.49
C ALA A 14 3.21 -4.50 9.18
N LEU A 15 2.35 -3.89 8.37
CA LEU A 15 2.78 -3.18 7.15
C LEU A 15 3.67 -1.98 7.48
N HIS A 16 3.27 -1.14 8.44
CA HIS A 16 4.05 -0.01 8.90
C HIS A 16 5.45 -0.44 9.33
N ASP A 17 5.54 -1.47 10.18
CA ASP A 17 6.81 -1.95 10.72
C ASP A 17 7.70 -2.55 9.63
N ARG A 18 7.13 -3.32 8.69
CA ARG A 18 7.87 -3.85 7.53
C ARG A 18 8.39 -2.72 6.64
N VAL A 19 7.58 -1.70 6.34
CA VAL A 19 8.02 -0.54 5.54
C VAL A 19 9.17 0.20 6.24
N GLN A 20 9.05 0.47 7.54
CA GLN A 20 10.09 1.15 8.31
C GLN A 20 11.38 0.33 8.38
N ALA A 21 11.29 -0.99 8.60
CA ALA A 21 12.44 -1.88 8.69
C ALA A 21 13.18 -2.04 7.35
N ASP A 22 12.47 -2.02 6.23
CA ASP A 22 13.03 -2.29 4.90
C ASP A 22 13.28 -1.02 4.06
N LYS A 23 13.31 0.18 4.65
CA LYS A 23 13.49 1.45 3.93
C LYS A 23 14.68 1.48 2.96
N GLU A 24 15.82 0.93 3.36
CA GLU A 24 17.01 0.86 2.51
C GLU A 24 16.83 -0.08 1.31
N LEU A 25 16.15 -1.22 1.53
CA LEU A 25 15.81 -2.17 0.47
C LEU A 25 14.80 -1.56 -0.49
N LEU A 26 13.77 -0.89 0.03
CA LEU A 26 12.78 -0.15 -0.76
C LEU A 26 13.46 0.93 -1.61
N THR A 27 14.37 1.71 -1.05
CA THR A 27 15.14 2.73 -1.78
C THR A 27 15.87 2.13 -2.98
N THR A 28 16.62 1.05 -2.76
CA THR A 28 17.36 0.36 -3.82
C THR A 28 16.42 -0.19 -4.90
N LYS A 29 15.26 -0.71 -4.49
CA LYS A 29 14.25 -1.27 -5.38
C LYS A 29 13.57 -0.20 -6.23
N ILE A 30 13.24 0.94 -5.62
CA ILE A 30 12.65 2.11 -6.27
C ILE A 30 13.57 2.60 -7.37
N GLU A 31 14.87 2.79 -7.09
CA GLU A 31 15.83 3.23 -8.10
C GLU A 31 15.88 2.27 -9.30
N LYS A 32 15.92 0.96 -9.03
CA LYS A 32 15.92 -0.07 -10.07
C LYS A 32 14.64 -0.05 -10.91
N LEU A 33 13.48 0.02 -10.27
CA LEU A 33 12.19 0.00 -10.96
C LEU A 33 11.95 1.30 -11.73
N LEU A 34 12.29 2.46 -11.15
CA LEU A 34 12.16 3.76 -11.81
C LEU A 34 13.00 3.80 -13.08
N HIS A 35 14.27 3.36 -12.99
CA HIS A 35 15.14 3.30 -14.17
C HIS A 35 14.57 2.36 -15.25
N ALA A 36 14.10 1.18 -14.87
CA ALA A 36 13.52 0.22 -15.79
C ALA A 36 12.23 0.74 -16.46
N GLU A 37 11.33 1.36 -15.68
CA GLU A 37 10.05 1.86 -16.21
C GLU A 37 10.26 3.05 -17.16
N LEU A 38 11.17 3.97 -16.83
CA LEU A 38 11.54 5.09 -17.72
C LEU A 38 12.11 4.58 -19.05
N ALA A 39 12.99 3.57 -19.00
CA ALA A 39 13.58 2.96 -20.19
C ALA A 39 12.54 2.21 -21.05
N ASN A 40 11.61 1.48 -20.41
CA ASN A 40 10.60 0.66 -21.10
C ASN A 40 9.50 1.49 -21.75
N ARG A 41 9.04 2.56 -21.10
CA ARG A 41 7.92 3.37 -21.58
C ARG A 41 8.33 4.48 -22.53
N GLY A 42 9.63 4.82 -22.57
CA GLY A 42 10.16 5.83 -23.48
C GLY A 42 9.57 7.22 -23.21
N PHE A 43 9.47 7.61 -21.93
CA PHE A 43 8.98 8.93 -21.50
C PHE A 43 9.94 10.06 -21.91
N GLY A 44 10.10 10.32 -23.22
CA GLY A 44 10.88 11.41 -23.79
C GLY A 44 12.33 11.52 -23.30
N ASN A 45 12.94 12.68 -23.53
CA ASN A 45 14.26 13.01 -22.96
C ASN A 45 14.12 13.25 -21.45
N PHE A 46 14.34 12.19 -20.68
CA PHE A 46 14.57 12.23 -19.24
C PHE A 46 16.05 12.51 -19.00
N ASP A 47 16.36 13.70 -18.50
CA ASP A 47 17.70 14.05 -18.04
C ASP A 47 17.88 13.62 -16.57
N GLN A 48 19.11 13.78 -16.07
CA GLN A 48 19.45 13.41 -14.70
C GLN A 48 18.63 14.22 -13.68
N GLU A 49 18.35 15.49 -13.95
CA GLU A 49 17.60 16.37 -13.04
C GLU A 49 16.15 15.88 -12.85
N LYS A 50 15.47 15.50 -13.96
CA LYS A 50 14.14 14.89 -13.87
C LYS A 50 14.19 13.54 -13.18
N TYR A 51 15.21 12.73 -13.44
CA TYR A 51 15.38 11.45 -12.75
C TYR A 51 15.48 11.65 -11.24
N ASP A 52 16.34 12.56 -10.78
CA ASP A 52 16.54 12.85 -9.37
C ASP A 52 15.26 13.38 -8.73
N ALA A 53 14.52 14.26 -9.41
CA ALA A 53 13.22 14.75 -8.92
C ALA A 53 12.18 13.63 -8.74
N TYR A 54 12.11 12.66 -9.67
CA TYR A 54 11.19 11.53 -9.56
C TYR A 54 11.61 10.55 -8.49
N ARG A 55 12.93 10.31 -8.35
CA ARG A 55 13.49 9.51 -7.27
C ARG A 55 13.13 10.11 -5.91
N ASP A 56 13.35 11.40 -5.74
CA ASP A 56 13.03 12.10 -4.48
C ASP A 56 11.52 12.07 -4.19
N ALA A 57 10.68 12.22 -5.22
CA ALA A 57 9.23 12.05 -5.07
C ALA A 57 8.85 10.62 -4.61
N CYS A 58 9.47 9.58 -5.18
CA CYS A 58 9.25 8.21 -4.74
C CYS A 58 9.65 8.02 -3.27
N LEU A 59 10.80 8.57 -2.85
CA LEU A 59 11.27 8.45 -1.46
C LEU A 59 10.35 9.17 -0.49
N ALA A 60 9.86 10.37 -0.83
CA ALA A 60 8.84 11.06 -0.04
C ALA A 60 7.55 10.24 0.07
N PHE A 61 7.13 9.61 -1.02
CA PHE A 61 5.91 8.78 -1.04
C PHE A 61 6.06 7.49 -0.21
N VAL A 62 7.27 6.95 -0.02
CA VAL A 62 7.49 5.85 0.94
C VAL A 62 7.17 6.29 2.37
N ASP A 63 7.61 7.48 2.76
CA ASP A 63 7.31 8.02 4.10
C ASP A 63 5.81 8.32 4.25
N GLU A 64 5.17 8.90 3.24
CA GLU A 64 3.71 9.09 3.22
C GLU A 64 2.97 7.76 3.33
N ARG A 65 3.43 6.72 2.62
CA ARG A 65 2.83 5.38 2.67
C ARG A 65 2.99 4.74 4.05
N ALA A 66 4.16 4.89 4.67
CA ALA A 66 4.38 4.42 6.03
C ALA A 66 3.40 5.11 7.01
N GLU A 67 3.25 6.42 6.93
CA GLU A 67 2.29 7.15 7.77
C GLU A 67 0.82 6.75 7.47
N MET A 68 0.49 6.40 6.23
CA MET A 68 -0.83 5.87 5.89
C MET A 68 -1.08 4.51 6.58
N TYR A 69 -0.06 3.66 6.69
CA TYR A 69 -0.14 2.39 7.42
C TYR A 69 -0.11 2.58 8.94
N ASN A 70 0.15 3.78 9.46
CA ASN A 70 0.17 4.02 10.89
C ASN A 70 -1.22 3.72 11.50
N PRO A 71 -1.33 2.73 12.40
CA PRO A 71 -2.61 2.26 12.92
C PRO A 71 -3.34 3.34 13.75
N ILE A 72 -2.64 4.35 14.26
CA ILE A 72 -3.28 5.50 14.92
C ILE A 72 -4.03 6.36 13.89
N GLY A 73 -3.43 6.60 12.72
CA GLY A 73 -4.05 7.33 11.61
C GLY A 73 -5.28 6.62 11.05
N ILE A 74 -5.15 5.31 10.79
CA ILE A 74 -6.22 4.48 10.22
C ILE A 74 -7.42 4.32 11.16
N GLN A 75 -7.19 4.29 12.48
CA GLN A 75 -8.27 4.19 13.48
C GLN A 75 -9.20 5.39 13.44
N TYR A 76 -8.69 6.59 13.12
CA TYR A 76 -9.56 7.74 12.92
C TYR A 76 -10.45 7.53 11.70
N THR A 77 -9.95 6.96 10.62
CA THR A 77 -10.70 6.77 9.37
C THR A 77 -11.94 5.89 9.55
N TYR A 78 -11.86 4.83 10.36
CA TYR A 78 -12.95 3.86 10.55
C TYR A 78 -14.00 4.20 11.63
N ASP A 79 -13.71 5.08 12.61
CA ASP A 79 -14.52 5.14 13.85
C ASP A 79 -15.66 6.18 13.92
N ARG A 80 -15.90 7.03 12.91
CA ARG A 80 -17.01 8.02 13.00
C ARG A 80 -18.11 7.78 11.97
N ALA A 81 -19.34 7.64 12.47
CA ALA A 81 -20.58 7.40 11.75
C ALA A 81 -20.99 8.44 10.66
N GLY A 82 -20.18 9.47 10.41
CA GLY A 82 -20.34 10.43 9.30
C GLY A 82 -19.21 10.37 8.25
N ARG A 83 -18.24 9.45 8.39
CA ARG A 83 -17.07 9.31 7.51
C ARG A 83 -17.22 8.23 6.44
N GLY A 84 -18.31 7.45 6.39
CA GLY A 84 -18.51 6.44 5.34
C GLY A 84 -18.32 7.01 3.94
N GLN A 85 -18.87 8.20 3.66
CA GLN A 85 -18.67 8.89 2.38
C GLN A 85 -17.26 9.47 2.20
N ALA A 86 -16.64 10.00 3.25
CA ALA A 86 -15.27 10.54 3.15
C ALA A 86 -14.25 9.43 2.94
N PHE A 87 -14.45 8.29 3.61
CA PHE A 87 -13.67 7.08 3.42
C PHE A 87 -13.92 6.45 2.05
N GLU A 88 -15.18 6.34 1.60
CA GLU A 88 -15.48 5.92 0.22
C GLU A 88 -14.86 6.83 -0.84
N LEU A 89 -14.80 8.14 -0.57
CA LEU A 89 -14.08 9.11 -1.40
C LEU A 89 -12.56 8.97 -1.27
N GLU A 90 -12.01 8.60 -0.12
CA GLU A 90 -10.57 8.29 0.03
C GLU A 90 -10.20 6.97 -0.66
N LEU A 91 -11.11 5.98 -0.67
CA LEU A 91 -10.97 4.75 -1.47
C LEU A 91 -10.96 5.07 -2.96
N GLN A 92 -11.60 6.17 -3.35
CA GLN A 92 -11.43 6.83 -4.64
C GLN A 92 -10.34 7.89 -4.53
N LEU A 93 -9.10 7.49 -4.24
CA LEU A 93 -7.95 8.38 -4.41
C LEU A 93 -8.10 9.03 -5.79
N ASN A 94 -7.80 10.33 -5.92
CA ASN A 94 -8.12 11.12 -7.12
C ASN A 94 -7.67 10.48 -8.47
N PHE A 95 -6.83 9.43 -8.43
CA PHE A 95 -6.37 8.65 -9.58
C PHE A 95 -6.64 7.13 -9.52
N TYR A 96 -7.17 6.57 -8.42
CA TYR A 96 -7.22 5.13 -8.17
C TYR A 96 -8.54 4.71 -7.50
N ASP A 97 -9.23 3.72 -8.07
CA ASP A 97 -10.41 3.11 -7.43
C ASP A 97 -10.00 1.86 -6.64
N SER A 98 -9.88 2.02 -5.32
CA SER A 98 -9.45 0.96 -4.40
C SER A 98 -10.60 0.25 -3.67
N ARG A 99 -11.86 0.54 -4.02
CA ARG A 99 -13.03 -0.06 -3.35
C ARG A 99 -13.03 -1.58 -3.42
N GLY A 100 -12.71 -2.14 -4.59
CA GLY A 100 -12.66 -3.59 -4.78
C GLY A 100 -11.56 -4.26 -3.94
N GLU A 101 -10.40 -3.63 -3.84
CA GLU A 101 -9.29 -4.12 -3.00
C GLU A 101 -9.62 -4.03 -1.52
N PHE A 102 -10.26 -2.92 -1.09
CA PHE A 102 -10.71 -2.76 0.28
C PHE A 102 -11.77 -3.79 0.68
N GLU A 103 -12.76 -4.04 -0.18
CA GLU A 103 -13.76 -5.10 0.05
C GLU A 103 -13.11 -6.48 0.19
N ALA A 104 -12.07 -6.77 -0.59
CA ALA A 104 -11.32 -8.02 -0.49
C ALA A 104 -10.59 -8.13 0.85
N LEU A 105 -9.91 -7.07 1.29
CA LEU A 105 -9.27 -6.99 2.61
C LEU A 105 -10.29 -7.25 3.74
N VAL A 106 -11.42 -6.54 3.75
CA VAL A 106 -12.45 -6.70 4.79
C VAL A 106 -13.00 -8.13 4.83
N LYS A 107 -13.28 -8.73 3.66
CA LYS A 107 -13.76 -10.12 3.58
C LYS A 107 -12.72 -11.11 4.11
N ALA A 108 -11.44 -10.91 3.77
CA ALA A 108 -10.35 -11.76 4.25
C ALA A 108 -10.20 -11.67 5.79
N VAL A 109 -10.27 -10.46 6.34
CA VAL A 109 -10.23 -10.23 7.79
C VAL A 109 -11.40 -10.95 8.47
N GLN A 110 -12.64 -10.75 7.99
CA GLN A 110 -13.83 -11.40 8.54
C GLN A 110 -13.71 -12.93 8.56
N SER A 111 -13.30 -13.52 7.43
CA SER A 111 -13.12 -14.97 7.30
C SER A 111 -12.08 -15.53 8.27
N LYS A 112 -10.99 -14.78 8.57
CA LYS A 112 -9.97 -15.22 9.52
C LYS A 112 -10.42 -15.03 10.98
N THR A 113 -11.21 -13.99 11.27
CA THR A 113 -11.74 -13.77 12.62
C THR A 113 -12.81 -14.78 13.03
N GLU A 114 -13.68 -15.21 12.12
CA GLU A 114 -14.76 -16.15 12.44
C GLU A 114 -14.29 -17.57 12.79
N SER A 115 -13.08 -17.96 12.36
CA SER A 115 -12.63 -19.36 12.42
C SER A 115 -11.30 -19.62 13.14
N ARG A 116 -10.41 -18.62 13.31
CA ARG A 116 -9.00 -18.91 13.66
C ARG A 116 -8.38 -18.06 14.77
N MET A 117 -9.01 -16.97 15.23
CA MET A 117 -8.42 -16.10 16.25
C MET A 117 -8.19 -16.76 17.62
N ALA A 118 -8.94 -17.82 17.96
CA ALA A 118 -8.72 -18.58 19.18
C ALA A 118 -7.51 -19.54 19.09
N GLU A 119 -7.10 -19.90 17.88
CA GLU A 119 -6.07 -20.91 17.61
C GLU A 119 -4.72 -20.29 17.21
N GLN A 120 -4.75 -19.14 16.52
CA GLN A 120 -3.57 -18.44 16.00
C GLN A 120 -3.40 -17.05 16.64
N GLY A 121 -2.16 -16.61 16.78
CA GLY A 121 -1.85 -15.27 17.27
C GLY A 121 -2.24 -14.18 16.28
N LEU A 122 -2.64 -13.00 16.78
CA LEU A 122 -3.04 -11.84 15.97
C LEU A 122 -1.99 -11.45 14.92
N GLN A 123 -0.70 -11.52 15.30
CA GLN A 123 0.41 -11.20 14.41
C GLN A 123 0.51 -12.19 13.24
N GLN A 124 0.37 -13.49 13.52
CA GLN A 124 0.40 -14.52 12.48
C GLN A 124 -0.74 -14.34 11.48
N LEU A 125 -1.94 -14.00 11.96
CA LEU A 125 -3.08 -13.72 11.09
C LEU A 125 -2.88 -12.44 10.26
N ALA A 126 -2.20 -11.43 10.81
CA ALA A 126 -1.84 -10.21 10.09
C ALA A 126 -0.82 -10.51 8.97
N ASP A 127 0.20 -11.33 9.26
CA ASP A 127 1.18 -11.77 8.26
C ASP A 127 0.50 -12.56 7.14
N GLU A 128 -0.38 -13.51 7.48
CA GLU A 128 -1.18 -14.25 6.49
C GLU A 128 -2.09 -13.31 5.66
N LEU A 129 -2.64 -12.25 6.25
CA LEU A 129 -3.43 -11.27 5.50
C LEU A 129 -2.56 -10.51 4.49
N ILE A 130 -1.35 -10.12 4.87
CA ILE A 130 -0.42 -9.45 3.95
C ILE A 130 -0.09 -10.38 2.78
N GLU A 131 0.13 -11.66 3.03
CA GLU A 131 0.35 -12.66 1.98
C GLU A 131 -0.87 -12.83 1.06
N ASP A 132 -2.07 -12.94 1.64
CA ASP A 132 -3.30 -13.21 0.91
C ASP A 132 -3.77 -12.00 0.06
N VAL A 133 -3.75 -10.80 0.65
CA VAL A 133 -4.36 -9.61 0.06
C VAL A 133 -3.40 -8.48 -0.28
N GLY A 134 -2.13 -8.56 0.12
CA GLY A 134 -1.10 -7.56 -0.16
C GLY A 134 -1.19 -6.33 0.73
N ALA A 135 -0.55 -5.23 0.32
CA ALA A 135 -0.49 -3.97 1.03
C ALA A 135 -1.51 -2.98 0.46
N PHE A 136 -2.69 -2.90 1.08
CA PHE A 136 -3.75 -2.01 0.60
C PHE A 136 -3.35 -0.53 0.68
N PRO A 137 -3.51 0.31 -0.37
CA PRO A 137 -4.19 0.09 -1.66
C PRO A 137 -3.23 -0.11 -2.86
N ASP A 138 -2.06 -0.71 -2.65
CA ASP A 138 -0.97 -0.76 -3.64
C ASP A 138 -1.37 -1.51 -4.91
N LYS A 139 -2.21 -2.56 -4.81
CA LYS A 139 -2.68 -3.29 -6.01
C LYS A 139 -3.54 -2.42 -6.91
N SER A 140 -4.41 -1.60 -6.34
CA SER A 140 -5.26 -0.67 -7.11
C SER A 140 -4.43 0.40 -7.81
N ILE A 141 -3.36 0.89 -7.15
CA ILE A 141 -2.42 1.84 -7.76
C ILE A 141 -1.70 1.21 -8.94
N ILE A 142 -1.20 -0.02 -8.76
CA ILE A 142 -0.51 -0.77 -9.82
C ILE A 142 -1.44 -0.96 -11.02
N LEU A 143 -2.65 -1.48 -10.80
CA LEU A 143 -3.60 -1.75 -11.87
C LEU A 143 -4.00 -0.48 -12.64
N ALA A 144 -4.25 0.63 -11.95
CA ALA A 144 -4.63 1.87 -12.63
C ALA A 144 -3.46 2.53 -13.37
N TYR A 145 -2.22 2.37 -12.89
CA TYR A 145 -1.05 2.76 -13.67
C TYR A 145 -0.87 1.88 -14.91
N GLU A 146 -0.97 0.56 -14.78
CA GLU A 146 -0.81 -0.36 -15.91
C GLU A 146 -1.86 -0.15 -17.00
N ALA A 147 -3.09 0.18 -16.61
CA ALA A 147 -4.18 0.51 -17.53
C ALA A 147 -3.95 1.83 -18.28
N GLU A 148 -3.42 2.84 -17.60
CA GLU A 148 -3.14 4.16 -18.19
C GLU A 148 -1.85 4.77 -17.60
N PRO A 149 -0.68 4.37 -18.15
CA PRO A 149 0.61 4.83 -17.66
C PRO A 149 0.78 6.32 -17.91
N ALA A 150 1.09 7.06 -16.85
CA ALA A 150 1.32 8.49 -16.92
C ALA A 150 2.46 8.90 -15.98
N LEU A 151 3.26 9.89 -16.39
CA LEU A 151 4.34 10.44 -15.58
C LEU A 151 3.84 10.92 -14.21
N GLY A 152 2.67 11.55 -14.14
CA GLY A 152 2.08 11.99 -12.87
C GLY A 152 1.71 10.86 -11.90
N LYS A 153 1.54 9.63 -12.39
CA LYS A 153 1.22 8.44 -11.58
C LYS A 153 2.45 7.56 -11.30
N LEU A 154 3.60 7.89 -11.91
CA LEU A 154 4.79 7.04 -11.90
C LEU A 154 5.38 6.88 -10.49
N PRO A 155 5.54 7.93 -9.66
CA PRO A 155 6.07 7.76 -8.31
C PRO A 155 5.24 6.79 -7.46
N ASP A 156 3.91 6.97 -7.43
CA ASP A 156 2.98 6.08 -6.72
C ASP A 156 3.08 4.63 -7.20
N TYR A 157 3.12 4.42 -8.52
CA TYR A 157 3.29 3.08 -9.10
C TYR A 157 4.60 2.43 -8.66
N ILE A 158 5.72 3.15 -8.73
CA ILE A 158 7.03 2.61 -8.36
C ILE A 158 7.08 2.24 -6.88
N VAL A 159 6.49 3.07 -6.01
CA VAL A 159 6.40 2.78 -4.57
C VAL A 159 5.51 1.56 -4.30
N ALA A 160 4.30 1.54 -4.87
CA ALA A 160 3.36 0.42 -4.73
C ALA A 160 3.98 -0.91 -5.21
N ARG A 161 4.63 -0.91 -6.38
CA ARG A 161 5.38 -2.07 -6.88
C ARG A 161 6.51 -2.49 -5.93
N SER A 162 7.25 -1.52 -5.40
CA SER A 162 8.38 -1.82 -4.51
C SER A 162 7.92 -2.47 -3.21
N ILE A 163 6.84 -1.96 -2.63
CA ILE A 163 6.23 -2.50 -1.41
C ILE A 163 5.67 -3.89 -1.68
N GLU A 164 4.84 -4.06 -2.71
CA GLU A 164 4.27 -5.37 -3.04
C GLU A 164 5.37 -6.42 -3.31
N GLU A 165 6.48 -6.04 -3.95
CA GLU A 165 7.57 -6.99 -4.23
C GLU A 165 8.45 -7.31 -3.02
N ILE A 166 8.70 -6.36 -2.11
CA ILE A 166 9.61 -6.57 -0.96
C ILE A 166 8.87 -7.09 0.26
N ILE A 167 7.73 -6.51 0.57
CA ILE A 167 7.06 -6.67 1.86
C ILE A 167 6.14 -7.89 1.88
N ILE A 168 5.58 -8.27 0.73
CA ILE A 168 4.71 -9.46 0.60
C ILE A 168 5.55 -10.72 0.34
N SER A 169 6.74 -10.59 -0.25
CA SER A 169 7.61 -11.75 -0.55
C SER A 169 8.35 -12.30 0.68
N LYS A 170 8.00 -11.86 1.90
CA LYS A 170 8.57 -12.29 3.18
C LYS A 170 7.55 -13.07 3.99
#